data_AF-A0A2S9EUN8-F1
#
_entry.id   AF-A0A2S9EUN8-F1
#
_cell.length_a   1.000
_cell.length_b   1.000
_cell.length_c   1.000
_cell.angle_alpha   90.00
_cell.angle_beta   90.00
_cell.angle_gamma   90.00
#
_symmetry.space_group_name_H-M   'P 1'
#
loop_
_entity.id
_entity.type
_entity.pdbx_description
1 polymer ?
#
loop_
_entity_poly.entity_id
_entity_poly.type
_entity_poly.pdbx_seq_one_letter_code
_entity_poly.pdbx_strand_id
1 'polypeptide(L)' 'MSEKPSDNDVAKLIGITENEVGTYRVNSDLRPDGRWLIYFGYQMPVALRKGLTGSFTFLMPEIG' A
#
# COMPACT_ATOMS: atom_id res chain seq x y z
N MET A 1 13.79 -6.50 8.52
CA MET A 1 12.32 -6.58 8.32
C MET A 1 12.07 -7.41 7.07
N SER A 2 11.72 -8.69 7.20
CA SER A 2 11.61 -9.62 6.06
C SER A 2 10.18 -10.06 5.75
N GLU A 3 9.19 -9.61 6.52
CA GLU A 3 7.80 -10.02 6.31
C GLU A 3 7.06 -9.01 5.44
N LYS A 4 6.27 -9.54 4.50
CA LYS A 4 5.38 -8.76 3.65
C LYS A 4 4.37 -8.03 4.53
N PRO A 5 4.12 -6.72 4.31
CA PRO A 5 3.21 -5.93 5.12
C PRO A 5 1.79 -6.48 5.00
N SER A 6 1.11 -6.53 6.15
CA SER A 6 -0.29 -6.91 6.21
C SER A 6 -1.19 -5.82 5.62
N ASP A 7 -2.41 -6.17 5.26
CA ASP A 7 -3.38 -5.17 4.78
C ASP A 7 -3.73 -4.16 5.89
N ASN A 8 -3.69 -4.59 7.15
CA ASN A 8 -3.87 -3.72 8.31
C ASN A 8 -2.77 -2.65 8.44
N ASP A 9 -1.50 -3.03 8.22
CA ASP A 9 -0.38 -2.10 8.27
C ASP A 9 -0.50 -1.03 7.18
N VAL A 10 -0.84 -1.46 5.97
CA VAL A 10 -1.03 -0.56 4.83
C VAL A 10 -2.23 0.37 5.07
N ALA A 11 -3.34 -0.17 5.56
CA ALA A 11 -4.58 0.57 5.85
C ALA A 11 -4.34 1.75 6.81
N LYS A 12 -3.63 1.49 7.92
CA LYS A 12 -3.26 2.51 8.90
C LYS A 12 -2.43 3.64 8.30
N LEU A 13 -1.53 3.32 7.36
CA LEU A 13 -0.61 4.29 6.77
C LEU A 13 -1.26 5.18 5.70
N ILE A 14 -2.18 4.64 4.90
CA ILE A 14 -2.83 5.41 3.82
C ILE A 14 -4.21 5.95 4.21
N GLY A 15 -4.71 5.59 5.39
CA GLY A 15 -5.95 6.13 5.95
C GLY A 15 -7.22 5.55 5.30
N ILE A 16 -7.20 4.27 4.94
CA ILE A 16 -8.36 3.52 4.46
C ILE A 16 -8.57 2.27 5.34
N THR A 17 -9.64 1.51 5.11
CA THR A 17 -9.91 0.27 5.85
C THR A 17 -9.07 -0.91 5.36
N GLU A 18 -8.82 -1.88 6.22
CA GLU A 18 -8.15 -3.14 5.87
C GLU A 18 -8.87 -3.88 4.73
N ASN A 19 -10.20 -3.88 4.73
CA ASN A 19 -11.00 -4.51 3.67
C ASN A 19 -10.84 -3.79 2.32
N GLU A 20 -10.73 -2.46 2.31
CA GLU A 20 -10.45 -1.69 1.09
C GLU A 20 -9.05 -1.99 0.56
N VAL A 21 -8.05 -2.13 1.44
CA VAL A 21 -6.71 -2.58 1.03
C VAL A 21 -6.78 -3.97 0.40
N GLY A 22 -7.38 -4.94 1.08
CA GLY A 22 -7.49 -6.32 0.57
C GLY A 22 -8.27 -6.41 -0.75
N THR A 23 -9.24 -5.51 -0.97
CA THR A 23 -10.02 -5.46 -2.22
C THR A 23 -9.19 -4.93 -3.39
N TYR A 24 -8.36 -3.90 -3.16
CA TYR A 24 -7.71 -3.16 -4.26
C TYR A 24 -6.21 -3.43 -4.39
N ARG A 25 -5.56 -4.07 -3.42
CA ARG A 25 -4.13 -4.44 -3.47
C ARG A 25 -3.92 -5.50 -4.55
N VAL A 26 -3.03 -5.20 -5.49
CA VAL A 26 -2.68 -6.10 -6.60
C VAL A 26 -1.35 -6.80 -6.33
N ASN A 27 -0.35 -6.07 -5.82
CA ASN A 27 0.97 -6.64 -5.54
C ASN A 27 1.71 -5.88 -4.43
N SER A 28 2.82 -6.45 -3.94
CA SER A 28 3.79 -5.76 -3.08
C SER A 28 5.19 -6.27 -3.32
N ASP A 29 6.11 -5.33 -3.56
CA ASP A 29 7.51 -5.62 -3.83
C ASP A 29 8.40 -5.02 -2.73
N LEU A 30 9.33 -5.82 -2.21
CA LEU A 30 10.41 -5.34 -1.35
C LEU A 30 11.49 -4.73 -2.24
N ARG A 31 11.77 -3.44 -2.06
CA ARG A 31 12.79 -2.73 -2.83
C ARG A 31 14.18 -2.97 -2.24
N PRO A 32 15.26 -2.74 -3.02
CA PRO A 32 16.63 -2.86 -2.54
C PRO A 32 16.99 -1.95 -1.35
N ASP A 33 16.24 -0.87 -1.14
CA ASP A 33 16.38 0.04 0.00
C ASP A 33 15.65 -0.46 1.26
N GLY A 34 15.10 -1.68 1.24
CA GLY A 34 14.41 -2.30 2.37
C GLY A 34 12.96 -1.83 2.56
N ARG A 35 12.45 -0.93 1.73
CA ARG A 35 11.07 -0.44 1.82
C ARG A 35 10.12 -1.24 0.93
N TRP A 36 8.87 -1.33 1.37
CA TRP A 36 7.81 -1.98 0.60
C TRP A 36 7.11 -0.99 -0.34
N LEU A 37 6.98 -1.38 -1.60
CA LEU A 37 6.14 -0.70 -2.58
C LEU A 37 4.86 -1.51 -2.78
N ILE A 38 3.71 -0.92 -2.47
CA ILE A 38 2.40 -1.54 -2.57
C ILE A 38 1.72 -1.03 -3.84
N TYR A 39 1.12 -1.93 -4.62
CA TYR A 39 0.41 -1.61 -5.86
C TYR A 39 -1.09 -1.79 -5.66
N PHE A 40 -1.86 -0.81 -6.11
CA PHE A 40 -3.32 -0.85 -6.12
C PHE A 40 -3.86 -0.88 -7.55
N GLY A 41 -5.03 -1.50 -7.72
CA GLY A 41 -5.69 -1.62 -9.01
C GLY A 41 -6.37 -0.33 -9.46
N TYR A 42 -6.47 -0.14 -10.77
CA TYR A 42 -7.17 1.00 -11.39
C TYR A 42 -8.63 1.13 -10.92
N GLN A 43 -9.27 0.01 -10.57
CA GLN A 43 -10.66 -0.03 -10.07
C GLN A 43 -10.84 0.64 -8.71
N MET A 44 -9.76 0.93 -7.97
CA MET A 44 -9.82 1.63 -6.69
C MET A 44 -10.49 3.00 -6.84
N PRO A 45 -11.54 3.34 -6.10
CA PRO A 45 -12.22 4.65 -6.18
C PRO A 45 -11.25 5.81 -5.96
N VAL A 46 -11.44 6.91 -6.72
CA VAL A 46 -10.57 8.12 -6.63
C VAL A 46 -10.46 8.66 -5.21
N ALA A 47 -11.55 8.63 -4.44
CA ALA A 47 -11.58 9.09 -3.05
C ALA A 47 -10.61 8.34 -2.13
N LEU A 48 -10.29 7.06 -2.43
CA LEU A 48 -9.38 6.24 -1.64
C LEU A 48 -7.92 6.40 -2.05
N ARG A 49 -7.62 7.05 -3.18
CA ARG A 49 -6.26 7.18 -3.73
C ARG A 49 -5.44 8.28 -3.05
N LYS A 50 -5.99 8.91 -2.01
CA LYS A 50 -5.30 9.96 -1.25
C LYS A 50 -4.05 9.34 -0.60
N GLY A 51 -2.87 9.86 -0.92
CA GLY A 51 -1.59 9.33 -0.42
C GLY A 51 -0.91 8.30 -1.34
N LEU A 52 -1.54 7.93 -2.46
CA LEU A 52 -0.89 7.15 -3.51
C LEU A 52 -0.14 8.06 -4.48
N THR A 53 0.88 7.50 -5.14
CA THR A 53 1.51 8.13 -6.30
C THR A 53 0.58 8.08 -7.52
N GLY A 54 0.93 8.82 -8.59
CA GLY A 54 0.20 8.79 -9.87
C GLY A 54 0.14 7.42 -10.55
N SER A 55 0.90 6.44 -10.07
CA SER A 55 0.92 5.06 -10.59
C SER A 55 0.16 4.07 -9.70
N PHE A 56 -0.76 4.55 -8.85
CA PHE A 56 -1.53 3.70 -7.92
C PHE A 56 -0.64 2.94 -6.93
N THR A 57 0.50 3.53 -6.56
CA THR A 57 1.42 2.89 -5.63
C THR A 57 1.54 3.65 -4.32
N PHE A 58 1.85 2.93 -3.26
CA PHE A 58 2.20 3.47 -1.96
C PHE A 58 3.59 2.96 -1.55
N LEU A 59 4.51 3.88 -1.29
CA LEU A 59 5.83 3.56 -0.75
C LEU A 59 5.76 3.65 0.77
N MET A 60 5.87 2.51 1.45
CA MET A 60 5.84 2.48 2.91
C MET A 60 7.06 3.21 3.48
N PRO A 61 6.88 4.06 4.50
CA PRO A 61 8.00 4.65 5.24
C PRO A 61 8.78 3.55 5.98
N GLU A 62 10.03 3.85 6.34
CA GLU A 62 10.76 3.01 7.29
C GLU A 62 10.03 3.04 8.63
N ILE A 63 9.69 1.86 9.14
CA ILE A 63 9.13 1.71 10.48
C ILE A 63 10.33 1.39 11.37
N GLY A 64 10.80 2.40 12.10
CA GLY A 64 11.90 2.28 13.06
C GLY A 64 11.55 1.37 14.25
#